data_AF-A0A9W6PQA4-F1
#
_entry.id   AF-A0A9W6PQA4-F1
#
_cell.length_a   1.000
_cell.length_b   1.000
_cell.length_c   1.000
_cell.angle_alpha   90.00
_cell.angle_beta   90.00
_cell.angle_gamma   90.00
#
_symmetry.space_group_name_H-M   'P 1'
#
loop_
_entity.id
_entity.type
_entity.pdbx_description
1 polymer ?
#
loop_
_entity_poly.entity_id
_entity_poly.type
_entity_poly.pdbx_seq_one_letter_code
_entity_poly.pdbx_strand_id
1 'polypeptide(L)'
;MTTHTTQPPKISWYAQWECGACGDGGDALFEDGTPVDADHDCDSDDGPEIGWDGRAECTCGWTLETQFADGDYVEAGHHCATDQ
;
A
#
# COMPACT_ATOMS: atom_id res chain seq x y z
N MET A 1 -14.87 17.78 29.66
CA MET A 1 -13.84 16.72 29.59
C MET A 1 -13.86 16.25 28.15
N THR A 2 -12.86 16.62 27.37
CA THR A 2 -12.73 16.28 25.95
C THR A 2 -12.52 14.78 25.83
N THR A 3 -13.49 14.09 25.22
CA THR A 3 -13.35 12.68 24.84
C THR A 3 -12.30 12.62 23.74
N HIS A 4 -11.06 12.28 24.10
CA HIS A 4 -10.10 11.79 23.13
C HIS A 4 -10.60 10.41 22.70
N THR A 5 -11.33 10.37 21.58
CA THR A 5 -11.50 9.13 20.85
C THR A 5 -10.09 8.76 20.39
N THR A 6 -9.43 7.83 21.10
CA THR A 6 -8.19 7.21 20.66
C THR A 6 -8.51 6.45 19.37
N GLN A 7 -8.48 7.15 18.24
CA GLN A 7 -8.49 6.51 16.95
C GLN A 7 -7.16 5.73 16.90
N PRO A 8 -7.18 4.39 16.71
CA PRO A 8 -5.94 3.67 16.54
C PRO A 8 -5.16 4.33 15.41
N PRO A 9 -3.82 4.36 15.48
CA PRO A 9 -3.01 4.91 14.41
C PRO A 9 -3.45 4.30 13.07
N LYS A 10 -3.95 5.14 12.19
CA LYS A 10 -4.37 4.73 10.86
C LYS A 10 -3.16 4.80 9.96
N ILE A 11 -2.70 3.64 9.47
CA ILE A 11 -1.69 3.55 8.43
C ILE A 11 -2.40 3.62 7.08
N SER A 12 -1.89 4.46 6.20
CA SER A 12 -2.35 4.58 4.80
C SER A 12 -1.19 4.32 3.87
N TRP A 13 -1.47 3.64 2.77
CA TRP A 13 -0.51 3.33 1.73
C TRP A 13 -0.80 4.16 0.49
N TYR A 14 0.24 4.75 -0.08
CA TYR A 14 0.27 5.28 -1.43
C TYR A 14 1.24 4.43 -2.24
N ALA A 15 0.78 3.80 -3.31
CA ALA A 15 1.61 2.94 -4.13
C ALA A 15 1.45 3.28 -5.61
N GLN A 16 2.56 3.23 -6.35
CA GLN A 16 2.54 3.27 -7.81
C GLN A 16 2.75 1.86 -8.34
N TRP A 17 2.14 1.54 -9.46
CA TRP A 17 2.35 0.27 -10.15
C TRP A 17 2.73 0.47 -11.60
N GLU A 18 3.48 -0.49 -12.12
CA GLU A 18 3.87 -0.56 -13.53
C GLU A 18 3.74 -2.00 -14.01
N CYS A 19 3.11 -2.18 -15.18
CA CYS A 19 3.13 -3.43 -15.90
C CYS A 19 4.39 -3.51 -16.77
N GLY A 20 5.31 -4.41 -16.43
CA GLY A 20 6.55 -4.59 -17.17
C GLY A 20 6.35 -5.06 -18.62
N ALA A 21 5.18 -5.63 -18.94
CA ALA A 21 4.87 -6.16 -20.27
C ALA A 21 4.41 -5.08 -21.27
N CYS A 22 3.49 -4.19 -20.86
CA CYS A 22 2.91 -3.17 -21.75
C CYS A 22 3.38 -1.73 -21.42
N GLY A 23 3.99 -1.51 -20.26
CA GLY A 23 4.37 -0.20 -19.76
C GLY A 23 3.19 0.66 -19.25
N ASP A 24 2.01 0.07 -19.09
CA ASP A 24 0.89 0.72 -18.42
C ASP A 24 1.17 0.82 -16.92
N GLY A 25 0.57 1.80 -16.25
CA GLY A 25 0.84 2.04 -14.85
C GLY A 25 -0.13 3.04 -14.24
N GLY A 26 -0.09 3.13 -12.92
CA GLY A 26 -0.98 4.00 -12.17
C GLY A 26 -0.58 4.14 -10.71
N ASP A 27 -1.44 4.81 -9.96
CA ASP A 27 -1.30 4.98 -8.51
C ASP A 27 -2.54 4.51 -7.76
N ALA A 28 -2.34 4.02 -6.54
CA ALA A 28 -3.40 3.57 -5.66
C ALA A 28 -3.19 4.05 -4.23
N LEU A 29 -4.31 4.31 -3.55
CA LEU A 29 -4.38 4.61 -2.13
C LEU A 29 -5.22 3.55 -1.43
N PHE A 30 -4.66 2.88 -0.43
CA PHE A 30 -5.35 1.82 0.29
C PHE A 30 -4.98 1.78 1.77
N GLU A 31 -5.79 1.07 2.55
CA GLU A 31 -5.60 0.91 3.99
C GLU A 31 -4.64 -0.24 4.29
N ASP A 32 -3.96 -0.17 5.43
CA ASP A 32 -3.09 -1.26 5.88
C ASP A 32 -3.83 -2.59 6.03
N GLY A 33 -3.19 -3.69 5.63
CA GLY A 33 -3.79 -5.01 5.66
C GLY A 33 -4.84 -5.24 4.57
N THR A 34 -4.65 -4.60 3.40
CA THR A 34 -5.51 -4.79 2.22
C THR A 34 -4.75 -5.55 1.13
N PRO A 35 -5.37 -6.53 0.45
CA PRO A 35 -4.78 -7.10 -0.75
C PRO A 35 -4.74 -6.06 -1.87
N VAL A 36 -3.62 -5.98 -2.58
CA VAL A 36 -3.46 -5.05 -3.71
C VAL A 36 -3.73 -5.76 -5.02
N ASP A 37 -4.39 -5.06 -5.94
CA ASP A 37 -4.71 -5.55 -7.28
C ASP A 37 -4.82 -4.34 -8.22
N ALA A 38 -4.10 -4.38 -9.34
CA ALA A 38 -4.06 -3.29 -10.31
C ALA A 38 -5.28 -3.28 -11.24
N ASP A 39 -6.11 -4.33 -11.21
CA ASP A 39 -7.21 -4.61 -12.13
C ASP A 39 -6.76 -4.50 -13.60
N HIS A 40 -5.49 -4.81 -13.87
CA HIS A 40 -4.88 -4.68 -15.19
C HIS A 40 -4.61 -6.06 -15.80
N ASP A 41 -5.43 -6.43 -16.76
CA ASP A 41 -5.24 -7.62 -17.58
C ASP A 41 -4.41 -7.25 -18.83
N CYS A 42 -3.19 -7.79 -18.91
CA CYS A 42 -2.33 -7.60 -20.06
C CYS A 42 -2.48 -8.79 -21.02
N ASP A 43 -2.77 -8.53 -22.30
CA ASP A 43 -2.86 -9.55 -23.38
C ASP A 43 -1.49 -10.13 -23.78
N SER A 44 -0.53 -10.17 -22.85
CA SER A 44 0.80 -10.74 -23.07
C SER A 44 0.81 -12.20 -22.63
N ASP A 45 1.43 -13.08 -23.42
CA ASP A 45 1.42 -14.54 -23.24
C ASP A 45 2.00 -15.00 -21.87
N ASP A 46 2.88 -14.19 -21.27
CA ASP A 46 3.51 -14.43 -19.95
C ASP A 46 2.69 -13.88 -18.76
N GLY A 47 1.59 -13.18 -19.01
CA GLY A 47 0.78 -12.48 -18.00
C GLY A 47 1.38 -11.14 -17.56
N PRO A 48 0.60 -10.28 -16.88
CA PRO A 48 1.08 -9.00 -16.40
C PRO A 48 2.07 -9.19 -15.23
N GLU A 49 3.37 -9.05 -15.49
CA GLU A 49 4.34 -8.80 -14.42
C GLU A 49 4.14 -7.37 -13.89
N ILE A 50 3.23 -7.20 -12.94
CA ILE A 50 2.95 -5.91 -12.29
C ILE A 50 3.73 -5.83 -10.98
N GLY A 51 4.60 -4.82 -10.92
CA GLY A 51 5.32 -4.45 -9.71
C GLY A 51 4.73 -3.19 -9.11
N TRP A 52 4.69 -3.13 -7.77
CA TRP A 52 4.23 -1.99 -7.01
C TRP A 52 5.36 -1.38 -6.18
N ASP A 53 5.45 -0.05 -6.17
CA ASP A 53 6.28 0.77 -5.30
C ASP A 53 5.40 1.45 -4.25
N GLY A 54 5.30 0.86 -3.06
CA GLY A 54 4.43 1.32 -1.99
C GLY A 54 5.13 2.13 -0.90
N ARG A 55 4.45 3.18 -0.44
CA ARG A 55 4.84 4.00 0.71
C ARG A 55 3.72 4.02 1.75
N ALA A 56 4.01 3.50 2.94
CA ALA A 56 3.13 3.54 4.10
C ALA A 56 3.43 4.77 4.96
N GLU A 57 2.40 5.38 5.53
CA GLU A 57 2.52 6.50 6.48
C GLU A 57 1.59 6.28 7.70
N CYS A 58 2.12 6.42 8.92
CA CYS A 58 1.32 6.55 10.16
C CYS A 58 1.17 8.03 10.52
N THR A 59 0.05 8.37 11.15
CA THR A 59 -0.19 9.69 11.74
C THR A 59 0.84 10.12 12.79
N CYS A 60 1.63 9.19 13.34
CA CYS A 60 2.74 9.48 14.26
C CYS A 60 4.01 10.01 13.55
N GLY A 61 4.03 10.07 12.21
CA GLY A 61 5.18 10.49 11.40
C GLY A 61 6.09 9.34 10.97
N TRP A 62 5.76 8.09 11.29
CA TRP A 62 6.46 6.92 10.77
C TRP A 62 6.12 6.68 9.29
N THR A 63 7.12 6.25 8.52
CA THR A 63 6.97 5.92 7.10
C THR A 63 7.74 4.65 6.74
N LEU A 64 7.25 3.88 5.77
CA LEU A 64 7.92 2.73 5.17
C LEU A 64 7.80 2.81 3.66
N GLU A 65 8.87 2.48 2.95
CA GLU A 65 8.88 2.33 1.50
C GLU A 65 9.26 0.88 1.20
N THR A 66 8.45 0.18 0.42
CA THR A 66 8.68 -1.21 0.02
C THR A 66 8.01 -1.52 -1.29
N GLN A 67 8.55 -2.51 -1.98
CA GLN A 67 8.04 -3.03 -3.24
C GLN A 67 7.34 -4.38 -3.01
N PHE A 68 6.25 -4.63 -3.72
CA PHE A 68 5.47 -5.87 -3.65
C PHE A 68 4.86 -6.21 -5.02
N ALA A 69 4.40 -7.44 -5.19
CA ALA A 69 3.78 -7.90 -6.42
C ALA A 69 2.27 -7.66 -6.41
N ASP A 70 1.68 -7.67 -7.59
CA ASP A 70 0.23 -7.69 -7.73
C ASP A 70 -0.40 -8.94 -7.07
N GLY A 71 -1.52 -8.75 -6.38
CA GLY A 71 -2.18 -9.79 -5.59
C GLY A 71 -1.61 -10.02 -4.19
N ASP A 72 -0.52 -9.35 -3.80
CA ASP A 72 0.07 -9.48 -2.47
C ASP A 72 -0.83 -8.89 -1.37
N TYR A 73 -0.72 -9.48 -0.17
CA TYR A 73 -1.30 -8.90 1.04
C TYR A 73 -0.28 -7.96 1.70
N VAL A 74 -0.59 -6.66 1.74
CA VAL A 74 0.36 -5.64 2.19
C VAL A 74 0.01 -5.17 3.61
N GLU A 75 0.95 -5.39 4.53
CA GLU A 75 0.88 -4.91 5.91
C GLU A 75 2.19 -4.22 6.33
N ALA A 76 2.07 -3.09 7.02
CA ALA A 76 3.19 -2.29 7.49
C ALA A 76 3.83 -2.87 8.77
N GLY A 77 3.10 -3.71 9.50
CA GLY A 77 3.53 -4.28 10.78
C GLY A 77 3.83 -3.24 11.86
N HIS A 78 3.45 -1.98 11.65
CA HIS A 78 3.77 -0.88 12.54
C HIS A 78 2.65 -0.62 13.54
N HIS A 79 2.98 -0.70 14.82
CA HIS A 79 2.08 -0.32 15.91
C HIS A 79 2.53 1.02 16.47
N CYS A 80 1.77 2.10 16.25
CA CYS A 80 2.09 3.39 16.87
C CYS A 80 1.77 3.29 18.37
N ALA A 81 2.78 3.12 19.21
CA ALA A 81 2.62 3.15 20.67
C ALA A 81 2.15 4.55 21.07
N THR A 82 0.98 4.66 21.68
CA THR A 82 0.40 5.93 22.14
C THR A 82 1.03 6.39 23.46
N ASP A 83 2.35 6.23 23.61
CA ASP A 83 3.14 6.68 24.75
C ASP A 83 4.32 7.52 24.24
N GLN A 84 4.06 8.80 24.01
CA GLN A 84 5.05 9.88 24.05
C GLN A 84 4.58 10.91 25.06
#